data_AF-A0A6L8HTL1-F1
#
_entry.id   AF-A0A6L8HTL1-F1
#
_cell.length_a   1.000
_cell.length_b   1.000
_cell.length_c   1.000
_cell.angle_alpha   90.00
_cell.angle_beta   90.00
_cell.angle_gamma   90.00
#
_symmetry.space_group_name_H-M   'P 1'
#
loop_
_entity.id
_entity.type
_entity.pdbx_description
1 polymer ?
#
loop_
_entity_poly.entity_id
_entity_poly.type
_entity_poly.pdbx_seq_one_letter_code
_entity_poly.pdbx_strand_id
1 'polypeptide(L)'
;GRASRARRTRSACGNARSRSWATTSSCGGTRGAGRRRYSRGDRRHTGRNGIVPKYWMVTQGPEIFGKTRELGCSRHAFKSTRSKMVYRIEAGDALVFYVTGKKQIAGAVRVTSGIVEESTRIWQSSKKPDELYPFRVDTEPLVELDEEQWLDAEPYHDRMEWTQRWPREHWTLAYQGNLREIPEGDFEVLLADLQEAAQKAPAKA
;
A
#
# COMPACT_ATOMS: atom_id res chain seq x y z
N GLY A 1 -16.45 -50.12 -31.18
CA GLY A 1 -16.91 -49.64 -32.50
C GLY A 1 -16.72 -48.14 -32.59
N ARG A 2 -15.87 -47.67 -33.51
CA ARG A 2 -15.76 -46.25 -33.89
C ARG A 2 -16.16 -46.16 -35.37
N ALA A 3 -17.25 -45.47 -35.66
CA ALA A 3 -17.62 -44.99 -37.00
C ALA A 3 -17.73 -43.46 -36.86
N SER A 4 -16.93 -42.60 -37.51
CA SER A 4 -16.56 -42.42 -38.93
C SER A 4 -17.63 -41.75 -39.78
N ARG A 5 -17.23 -40.58 -40.33
CA ARG A 5 -17.77 -39.78 -41.46
C ARG A 5 -18.90 -38.80 -41.10
N ALA A 6 -19.04 -37.62 -41.72
CA ALA A 6 -18.60 -37.21 -43.05
C ALA A 6 -18.36 -35.68 -43.18
N ARG A 7 -17.55 -35.36 -44.19
CA ARG A 7 -17.26 -34.04 -44.82
C ARG A 7 -18.51 -33.28 -45.23
N ARG A 8 -18.40 -31.95 -45.35
CA ARG A 8 -18.90 -31.17 -46.49
C ARG A 8 -17.96 -30.00 -46.81
N THR A 9 -17.89 -29.68 -48.09
CA THR A 9 -16.95 -28.80 -48.80
C THR A 9 -17.69 -27.66 -49.49
N ARG A 10 -16.91 -26.66 -49.97
CA ARG A 10 -17.20 -25.61 -50.98
C ARG A 10 -17.84 -24.33 -50.40
N SER A 11 -17.61 -23.11 -50.92
CA SER A 11 -16.97 -22.64 -52.16
C SER A 11 -16.57 -21.15 -52.05
N ALA A 12 -15.69 -20.72 -52.95
CA ALA A 12 -15.17 -19.35 -53.11
C ALA A 12 -16.05 -18.43 -53.98
N CYS A 13 -15.87 -17.11 -53.79
CA CYS A 13 -15.96 -15.96 -54.73
C CYS A 13 -16.06 -14.71 -53.84
N GLY A 14 -15.27 -13.63 -53.94
CA GLY A 14 -14.76 -12.95 -55.11
C GLY A 14 -15.35 -11.53 -55.10
N ASN A 15 -14.51 -10.50 -54.98
CA ASN A 15 -14.36 -9.40 -55.96
C ASN A 15 -13.96 -8.05 -55.32
N ALA A 16 -13.09 -7.36 -56.04
CA ALA A 16 -12.52 -6.06 -55.75
C ALA A 16 -13.46 -4.90 -56.11
N ARG A 17 -13.25 -3.72 -55.51
CA ARG A 17 -12.88 -2.46 -56.22
C ARG A 17 -12.94 -1.23 -55.31
N SER A 18 -11.79 -0.54 -55.27
CA SER A 18 -11.54 0.91 -55.35
C SER A 18 -12.72 1.90 -55.30
N ARG A 19 -12.52 3.02 -54.58
CA ARG A 19 -12.65 4.39 -55.14
C ARG A 19 -11.97 5.41 -54.22
N SER A 20 -11.04 6.17 -54.79
CA SER A 20 -10.47 7.40 -54.23
C SER A 20 -11.42 8.58 -54.39
N TRP A 21 -11.36 9.54 -53.47
CA TRP A 21 -11.66 10.94 -53.73
C TRP A 21 -10.54 11.80 -53.13
N ALA A 22 -9.90 12.59 -53.98
CA ALA A 22 -9.21 13.84 -53.60
C ALA A 22 -10.31 14.85 -53.16
N THR A 23 -10.07 15.94 -52.42
CA THR A 23 -9.16 17.04 -52.76
C THR A 23 -9.12 18.07 -51.62
N THR A 24 -7.96 18.75 -51.50
CA THR A 24 -7.73 20.18 -51.14
C THR A 24 -7.85 20.75 -49.71
N SER A 25 -6.75 21.45 -49.36
CA SER A 25 -6.66 22.70 -48.56
C SER A 25 -6.80 22.54 -47.04
N SER A 26 -6.03 23.20 -46.16
CA SER A 26 -5.34 24.49 -46.24
C SER A 26 -4.20 24.59 -45.21
N CYS A 27 -3.28 25.51 -45.46
CA CYS A 27 -2.22 25.96 -44.56
C CYS A 27 -2.75 26.71 -43.32
N GLY A 28 -1.97 26.64 -42.23
CA GLY A 28 -2.13 27.41 -40.98
C GLY A 28 -2.02 26.47 -39.77
N GLY A 29 -1.00 26.45 -38.93
CA GLY A 29 -0.06 27.49 -38.55
C GLY A 29 -0.34 27.94 -37.11
N THR A 30 -0.10 27.10 -36.10
CA THR A 30 -0.06 27.54 -34.69
C THR A 30 0.75 26.60 -33.78
N ARG A 31 1.92 27.10 -33.38
CA ARG A 31 2.46 27.19 -32.01
C ARG A 31 2.52 25.91 -31.14
N GLY A 32 3.75 25.50 -30.83
CA GLY A 32 4.14 25.28 -29.43
C GLY A 32 4.09 23.86 -28.89
N ALA A 33 4.74 22.88 -29.55
CA ALA A 33 5.06 21.59 -28.93
C ALA A 33 6.24 21.74 -27.93
N GLY A 34 5.99 22.40 -26.81
CA GLY A 34 6.89 22.38 -25.65
C GLY A 34 6.78 21.03 -24.95
N ARG A 35 7.49 20.01 -25.44
CA ARG A 35 7.75 18.78 -24.67
C ARG A 35 8.56 19.19 -23.44
N ARG A 36 7.89 19.48 -22.32
CA ARG A 36 8.52 19.52 -21.00
C ARG A 36 9.06 18.13 -20.73
N ARG A 37 10.36 18.00 -20.96
CA ARG A 37 11.19 16.89 -20.53
C ARG A 37 11.13 16.93 -19.00
N TYR A 38 10.21 16.18 -18.39
CA TYR A 38 10.26 15.93 -16.96
C TYR A 38 11.55 15.14 -16.73
N SER A 39 12.55 15.84 -16.22
CA SER A 39 13.78 15.25 -15.69
C SER A 39 13.38 14.41 -14.49
N ARG A 40 12.93 13.17 -14.71
CA ARG A 40 12.89 12.13 -13.67
C ARG A 40 14.33 11.76 -13.37
N GLY A 41 14.98 12.58 -12.54
CA GLY A 41 16.07 12.12 -11.70
C GLY A 41 15.46 11.21 -10.66
N ASP A 42 15.16 9.98 -11.07
CA ASP A 42 14.76 8.85 -10.23
C ASP A 42 15.93 8.53 -9.30
N ARG A 43 16.03 9.28 -8.21
CA ARG A 43 17.01 9.07 -7.15
C ARG A 43 16.42 8.00 -6.23
N ARG A 44 16.33 6.77 -6.72
CA ARG A 44 16.01 5.59 -5.88
C ARG A 44 16.98 5.60 -4.73
N HIS A 45 16.46 5.73 -3.51
CA HIS A 45 17.21 5.33 -2.32
C HIS A 45 17.29 3.80 -2.34
N THR A 46 18.14 3.25 -3.21
CA THR A 46 18.55 1.86 -3.07
C THR A 46 19.34 1.78 -1.77
N GLY A 47 18.76 1.14 -0.76
CA GLY A 47 19.51 0.71 0.41
C GLY A 47 20.74 -0.09 -0.02
N ARG A 48 21.74 -0.18 0.87
CA ARG A 48 23.11 -0.70 0.66
C ARG A 48 23.22 -2.10 0.01
N ASN A 49 22.12 -2.78 -0.29
CA ASN A 49 22.04 -4.12 -0.88
C ASN A 49 21.16 -4.24 -2.15
N GLY A 50 20.66 -3.14 -2.73
CA GLY A 50 19.84 -3.21 -3.95
C GLY A 50 18.43 -3.80 -3.75
N ILE A 51 18.02 -4.04 -2.50
CA ILE A 51 16.65 -4.44 -2.14
C ILE A 51 15.77 -3.19 -2.16
N VAL A 52 14.70 -3.24 -2.95
CA VAL A 52 13.67 -2.20 -2.95
C VAL A 52 12.79 -2.44 -1.72
N PRO A 53 12.65 -1.46 -0.82
CA PRO A 53 11.84 -1.62 0.39
C PRO A 53 10.37 -1.87 0.03
N LYS A 54 9.71 -2.73 0.80
CA LYS A 54 8.27 -2.94 0.72
C LYS A 54 7.55 -2.11 1.76
N TYR A 55 6.29 -1.82 1.48
CA TYR A 55 5.45 -0.99 2.32
C TYR A 55 4.24 -1.79 2.78
N TRP A 56 3.94 -1.71 4.08
CA TRP A 56 2.95 -2.56 4.71
C TRP A 56 1.94 -1.73 5.49
N MET A 57 0.66 -1.99 5.27
CA MET A 57 -0.44 -1.50 6.09
C MET A 57 -0.75 -2.52 7.19
N VAL A 58 -0.55 -2.12 8.44
CA VAL A 58 -0.78 -2.93 9.64
C VAL A 58 -2.07 -2.48 10.32
N THR A 59 -3.05 -3.38 10.36
CA THR A 59 -4.37 -3.16 10.94
C THR A 59 -4.42 -3.77 12.34
N GLN A 60 -4.47 -2.92 13.37
CA GLN A 60 -4.46 -3.36 14.78
C GLN A 60 -5.46 -2.61 15.65
N GLY A 61 -5.75 -3.14 16.84
CA GLY A 61 -6.62 -2.48 17.82
C GLY A 61 -5.89 -1.34 18.55
N PRO A 62 -6.62 -0.39 19.15
CA PRO A 62 -6.02 0.72 19.91
C PRO A 62 -5.18 0.21 21.09
N GLU A 63 -5.59 -0.89 21.73
CA GLU A 63 -4.84 -1.55 22.81
C GLU A 63 -3.44 -2.03 22.39
N ILE A 64 -3.32 -2.59 21.17
CA ILE A 64 -2.04 -3.13 20.67
C ILE A 64 -1.14 -2.00 20.18
N PHE A 65 -1.73 -0.99 19.55
CA PHE A 65 -0.98 0.17 19.08
C PHE A 65 -0.51 1.02 20.27
N GLY A 66 -1.38 1.25 21.25
CA GLY A 66 -1.03 1.93 22.51
C GLY A 66 0.17 1.28 23.19
N LYS A 67 0.19 -0.07 23.29
CA LYS A 67 1.35 -0.76 23.84
C LYS A 67 2.61 -0.64 22.98
N THR A 68 2.47 -0.69 21.65
CA THR A 68 3.59 -0.46 20.71
C THR A 68 4.16 0.96 20.89
N ARG A 69 3.30 1.94 21.13
CA ARG A 69 3.65 3.33 21.38
C ARG A 69 4.32 3.55 22.74
N GLU A 70 3.84 2.88 23.80
CA GLU A 70 4.52 2.88 25.11
C GLU A 70 5.96 2.39 25.03
N LEU A 71 6.25 1.48 24.09
CA LEU A 71 7.60 1.00 23.79
C LEU A 71 8.39 1.95 22.86
N GLY A 72 7.88 3.15 22.59
CA GLY A 72 8.48 4.15 21.70
C GLY A 72 8.52 3.71 20.24
N CYS A 73 7.60 2.84 19.82
CA CYS A 73 7.60 2.24 18.49
C CYS A 73 8.91 1.52 18.13
N SER A 74 9.70 1.11 19.14
CA SER A 74 10.96 0.38 18.96
C SER A 74 10.76 -1.08 18.58
N ARG A 75 9.57 -1.61 18.87
CA ARG A 75 9.24 -3.01 18.64
C ARG A 75 7.78 -3.20 18.32
N HIS A 76 7.49 -4.01 17.30
CA HIS A 76 6.13 -4.34 16.90
C HIS A 76 5.94 -5.86 16.77
N ALA A 77 4.70 -6.32 16.98
CA ALA A 77 4.35 -7.72 16.95
C ALA A 77 3.11 -8.02 16.11
N PHE A 78 3.16 -9.16 15.43
CA PHE A 78 2.13 -9.64 14.53
C PHE A 78 1.42 -10.87 15.09
N LYS A 79 0.19 -11.09 14.62
CA LYS A 79 -0.63 -12.24 15.02
C LYS A 79 -0.05 -13.54 14.47
N SER A 80 -0.17 -14.61 15.25
CA SER A 80 0.17 -15.99 14.89
C SER A 80 -0.42 -16.42 13.53
N THR A 81 -1.66 -16.02 13.25
CA THR A 81 -2.38 -16.32 11.99
C THR A 81 -1.74 -15.73 10.72
N ARG A 82 -0.73 -14.86 10.83
CA ARG A 82 -0.12 -14.15 9.70
C ARG A 82 1.32 -14.55 9.40
N SER A 83 1.80 -15.66 9.97
CA SER A 83 3.15 -16.19 9.76
C SER A 83 3.65 -16.07 8.31
N LYS A 84 2.90 -16.61 7.34
CA LYS A 84 3.25 -16.57 5.90
C LYS A 84 3.53 -15.17 5.34
N MET A 85 2.79 -14.16 5.79
CA MET A 85 2.99 -12.78 5.32
C MET A 85 4.13 -12.10 6.08
N VAL A 86 4.22 -12.36 7.38
CA VAL A 86 5.21 -11.75 8.27
C VAL A 86 6.63 -12.14 7.87
N TYR A 87 6.87 -13.39 7.46
CA TYR A 87 8.19 -13.81 6.94
C TYR A 87 8.63 -13.14 5.64
N ARG A 88 7.76 -12.35 4.98
CA ARG A 88 8.14 -11.56 3.79
C ARG A 88 8.63 -10.16 4.13
N ILE A 89 8.50 -9.76 5.40
CA ILE A 89 8.99 -8.50 5.94
C ILE A 89 10.49 -8.63 6.17
N GLU A 90 11.24 -7.66 5.67
CA GLU A 90 12.68 -7.61 5.80
C GLU A 90 13.12 -6.26 6.40
N ALA A 91 14.34 -6.21 6.93
CA ALA A 91 14.93 -4.96 7.38
C ALA A 91 15.03 -3.97 6.20
N GLY A 92 14.56 -2.74 6.41
CA GLY A 92 14.42 -1.71 5.38
C GLY A 92 12.98 -1.47 4.93
N ASP A 93 12.07 -2.43 5.13
CA ASP A 93 10.64 -2.25 4.88
C ASP A 93 10.05 -1.19 5.81
N ALA A 94 8.90 -0.62 5.43
CA ALA A 94 8.17 0.32 6.28
C ALA A 94 6.75 -0.18 6.59
N LEU A 95 6.30 0.09 7.82
CA LEU A 95 4.97 -0.24 8.31
C LEU A 95 4.20 1.05 8.58
N VAL A 96 2.93 1.09 8.18
CA VAL A 96 1.97 2.14 8.54
C VAL A 96 0.88 1.52 9.41
N PHE A 97 0.52 2.20 10.49
CA PHE A 97 -0.43 1.69 11.45
C PHE A 97 -1.83 2.26 11.25
N TYR A 98 -2.77 1.39 10.86
CA TYR A 98 -4.19 1.65 10.88
C TYR A 98 -4.82 1.11 12.17
N VAL A 99 -5.44 2.00 12.94
CA VAL A 99 -6.08 1.68 14.22
C VAL A 99 -7.56 1.38 14.00
N THR A 100 -7.90 0.10 14.09
CA THR A 100 -9.27 -0.41 14.00
C THR A 100 -10.15 0.16 15.11
N GLY A 101 -11.42 0.41 14.80
CA GLY A 101 -12.39 1.05 15.72
C GLY A 101 -12.36 2.58 15.64
N LYS A 102 -11.15 3.17 15.63
CA LYS A 102 -10.97 4.61 15.41
C LYS A 102 -11.02 4.99 13.93
N LYS A 103 -10.65 4.04 13.04
CA LYS A 103 -10.55 4.23 11.59
C LYS A 103 -9.55 5.33 11.20
N GLN A 104 -8.44 5.36 11.90
CA GLN A 104 -7.42 6.38 11.75
C GLN A 104 -6.04 5.76 11.52
N ILE A 105 -5.16 6.54 10.92
CA ILE A 105 -3.75 6.24 10.70
C ILE A 105 -2.94 6.94 11.77
N ALA A 106 -2.17 6.17 12.53
CA ALA A 106 -1.54 6.66 13.75
C ALA A 106 -0.04 6.96 13.63
N GLY A 107 0.62 6.42 12.61
CA GLY A 107 2.05 6.62 12.42
C GLY A 107 2.67 5.63 11.46
N ALA A 108 3.97 5.81 11.24
CA ALA A 108 4.78 4.97 10.39
C ALA A 108 6.12 4.64 11.05
N VAL A 109 6.61 3.43 10.83
CA VAL A 109 7.90 2.95 11.32
C VAL A 109 8.69 2.29 10.19
N ARG A 110 10.01 2.26 10.31
CA ARG A 110 10.88 1.43 9.48
C ARG A 110 11.29 0.18 10.26
N VAL A 111 11.30 -0.95 9.58
CA VAL A 111 11.76 -2.22 10.12
C VAL A 111 13.29 -2.25 10.10
N THR A 112 13.91 -2.58 11.23
CA THR A 112 15.37 -2.57 11.41
C THR A 112 15.96 -3.97 11.59
N SER A 113 15.12 -5.00 11.76
CA SER A 113 15.52 -6.39 12.01
C SER A 113 14.69 -7.39 11.21
N GLY A 114 15.14 -8.65 11.17
CA GLY A 114 14.33 -9.77 10.67
C GLY A 114 13.28 -10.22 11.69
N ILE A 115 12.38 -11.11 11.26
CA ILE A 115 11.35 -11.68 12.15
C ILE A 115 11.99 -12.55 13.22
N VAL A 116 11.65 -12.29 14.48
CA VAL A 116 11.97 -13.14 15.64
C VAL A 116 10.67 -13.70 16.21
N GLU A 117 10.68 -14.98 16.58
CA GLU A 117 9.56 -15.63 17.25
C GLU A 117 9.77 -15.65 18.78
N GLU A 118 8.86 -15.04 19.53
CA GLU A 118 8.91 -14.95 20.98
C GLU A 118 7.52 -15.07 21.62
N SER A 119 7.41 -15.85 22.68
CA SER A 119 6.14 -16.10 23.37
C SER A 119 5.90 -15.22 24.60
N THR A 120 6.76 -14.23 24.88
CA THR A 120 6.65 -13.37 26.06
C THR A 120 5.38 -12.53 26.04
N ARG A 121 4.63 -12.41 27.13
CA ARG A 121 3.37 -11.66 27.15
C ARG A 121 3.59 -10.14 27.22
N ILE A 122 3.82 -9.49 26.07
CA ILE A 122 4.00 -8.02 25.99
C ILE A 122 2.72 -7.31 25.55
N TRP A 123 2.08 -7.82 24.49
CA TRP A 123 0.82 -7.28 23.97
C TRP A 123 -0.37 -8.09 24.48
N GLN A 124 -1.44 -7.39 24.83
CA GLN A 124 -2.68 -7.99 25.31
C GLN A 124 -3.86 -7.44 24.52
N SER A 125 -4.72 -8.34 24.05
CA SER A 125 -6.00 -7.98 23.44
C SER A 125 -7.15 -8.46 24.30
N SER A 126 -8.11 -7.58 24.56
CA SER A 126 -9.38 -7.94 25.18
C SER A 126 -10.18 -8.95 24.36
N LYS A 127 -10.09 -8.88 23.03
CA LYS A 127 -10.82 -9.76 22.09
C LYS A 127 -10.20 -11.15 21.94
N LYS A 128 -8.88 -11.25 22.15
CA LYS A 128 -8.13 -12.50 22.03
C LYS A 128 -7.12 -12.60 23.17
N PRO A 129 -7.57 -13.00 24.37
CA PRO A 129 -6.70 -13.07 25.54
C PRO A 129 -5.56 -14.09 25.38
N ASP A 130 -5.73 -15.14 24.57
CA ASP A 130 -4.67 -16.15 24.39
C ASP A 130 -3.63 -15.79 23.33
N GLU A 131 -3.82 -14.72 22.55
CA GLU A 131 -2.90 -14.34 21.47
C GLU A 131 -1.63 -13.70 22.03
N LEU A 132 -0.48 -14.38 21.91
CA LEU A 132 0.82 -13.92 22.42
C LEU A 132 1.56 -12.94 21.49
N TYR A 133 1.08 -12.79 20.25
CA TYR A 133 1.75 -12.03 19.19
C TYR A 133 3.20 -12.50 18.99
N PRO A 134 3.38 -13.74 18.51
CA PRO A 134 4.66 -14.42 18.57
C PRO A 134 5.69 -13.85 17.60
N PHE A 135 5.28 -13.33 16.46
CA PHE A 135 6.21 -12.82 15.45
C PHE A 135 6.49 -11.35 15.68
N ARG A 136 7.76 -10.99 15.85
CA ARG A 136 8.18 -9.64 16.23
C ARG A 136 9.26 -9.11 15.32
N VAL A 137 9.28 -7.78 15.22
CA VAL A 137 10.33 -7.02 14.57
C VAL A 137 10.70 -5.84 15.44
N ASP A 138 11.99 -5.55 15.48
CA ASP A 138 12.49 -4.25 15.91
C ASP A 138 12.26 -3.23 14.79
N THR A 139 11.89 -2.03 15.21
CA THR A 139 11.48 -0.93 14.36
C THR A 139 12.05 0.39 14.85
N GLU A 140 12.14 1.37 13.98
CA GLU A 140 12.42 2.76 14.33
C GLU A 140 11.26 3.66 13.85
N PRO A 141 10.83 4.66 14.62
CA PRO A 141 9.77 5.57 14.19
C PRO A 141 10.24 6.42 13.00
N LEU A 142 9.43 6.43 11.94
CA LEU A 142 9.53 7.43 10.87
C LEU A 142 8.72 8.67 11.25
N VAL A 143 7.50 8.44 11.77
CA VAL A 143 6.63 9.46 12.35
C VAL A 143 5.76 8.81 13.42
N GLU A 144 5.69 9.42 14.61
CA GLU A 144 4.75 9.07 15.67
C GLU A 144 3.82 10.27 15.92
N LEU A 145 2.51 10.03 15.93
CA LEU A 145 1.50 11.05 16.22
C LEU A 145 0.84 10.80 17.57
N ASP A 146 0.51 11.89 18.28
CA ASP A 146 -0.42 11.86 19.40
C ASP A 146 -1.83 11.45 18.93
N GLU A 147 -2.66 10.88 19.80
CA GLU A 147 -3.97 10.31 19.42
C GLU A 147 -4.90 11.39 18.83
N GLU A 148 -4.79 12.62 19.33
CA GLU A 148 -5.54 13.79 18.86
C GLU A 148 -5.16 14.21 17.44
N GLN A 149 -4.03 13.72 16.93
CA GLN A 149 -3.46 14.09 15.64
C GLN A 149 -3.57 12.98 14.60
N TRP A 150 -4.09 11.81 14.98
CA TRP A 150 -4.24 10.70 14.04
C TRP A 150 -5.09 11.11 12.85
N LEU A 151 -4.71 10.60 11.68
CA LEU A 151 -5.32 10.99 10.41
C LEU A 151 -6.52 10.11 10.12
N ASP A 152 -7.65 10.71 9.78
CA ASP A 152 -8.83 9.95 9.35
C ASP A 152 -8.51 9.14 8.09
N ALA A 153 -8.87 7.86 8.09
CA ALA A 153 -8.55 6.97 6.97
C ALA A 153 -9.49 7.16 5.76
N GLU A 154 -10.69 7.72 5.98
CA GLU A 154 -11.72 7.85 4.93
C GLU A 154 -11.28 8.69 3.71
N PRO A 155 -10.67 9.88 3.88
CA PRO A 155 -10.20 10.69 2.75
C PRO A 155 -9.16 9.98 1.86
N TYR A 156 -8.41 9.02 2.41
CA TYR A 156 -7.43 8.25 1.65
C TYR A 156 -8.04 7.27 0.66
N HIS A 157 -9.36 7.04 0.71
CA HIS A 157 -10.04 6.29 -0.35
C HIS A 157 -9.81 6.94 -1.73
N ASP A 158 -9.86 8.26 -1.85
CA ASP A 158 -9.77 8.92 -3.15
C ASP A 158 -8.32 9.23 -3.56
N ARG A 159 -7.37 9.02 -2.65
CA ARG A 159 -5.96 9.42 -2.81
C ARG A 159 -5.00 8.27 -3.03
N MET A 160 -5.39 7.04 -2.69
CA MET A 160 -4.53 5.85 -2.77
C MET A 160 -5.08 4.85 -3.78
N GLU A 161 -4.20 4.28 -4.59
CA GLU A 161 -4.58 3.23 -5.56
C GLU A 161 -5.10 1.97 -4.84
N TRP A 162 -4.50 1.64 -3.69
CA TRP A 162 -4.85 0.49 -2.88
C TRP A 162 -6.33 0.48 -2.50
N THR A 163 -6.81 1.58 -1.92
CA THR A 163 -8.18 1.68 -1.37
C THR A 163 -9.24 1.74 -2.47
N GLN A 164 -8.90 2.31 -3.64
CA GLN A 164 -9.78 2.41 -4.81
C GLN A 164 -10.12 1.06 -5.46
N ARG A 165 -9.48 -0.03 -5.03
CA ARG A 165 -9.87 -1.40 -5.44
C ARG A 165 -11.24 -1.81 -4.90
N TRP A 166 -11.78 -1.06 -3.94
CA TRP A 166 -13.10 -1.27 -3.37
C TRP A 166 -14.04 -0.10 -3.72
N PRO A 167 -15.36 -0.32 -3.81
CA PRO A 167 -16.33 0.77 -3.95
C PRO A 167 -16.23 1.76 -2.78
N ARG A 168 -16.51 3.04 -3.04
CA ARG A 168 -16.45 4.11 -2.04
C ARG A 168 -17.32 3.83 -0.83
N GLU A 169 -18.50 3.26 -1.03
CA GLU A 169 -19.47 2.88 0.01
C GLU A 169 -18.90 1.81 0.96
N HIS A 170 -17.88 1.07 0.52
CA HIS A 170 -17.28 -0.05 1.22
C HIS A 170 -15.76 0.11 1.40
N TRP A 171 -15.27 1.36 1.46
CA TRP A 171 -13.85 1.68 1.57
C TRP A 171 -13.14 0.97 2.74
N THR A 172 -13.85 0.75 3.86
CA THR A 172 -13.29 0.09 5.06
C THR A 172 -12.84 -1.35 4.80
N LEU A 173 -13.34 -2.00 3.72
CA LEU A 173 -12.90 -3.33 3.31
C LEU A 173 -11.41 -3.37 2.94
N ALA A 174 -10.84 -2.25 2.48
CA ALA A 174 -9.41 -2.14 2.15
C ALA A 174 -8.49 -2.38 3.37
N TYR A 175 -9.00 -2.12 4.58
CA TYR A 175 -8.29 -2.29 5.85
C TYR A 175 -8.70 -3.59 6.56
N GLN A 176 -9.46 -4.46 5.92
CA GLN A 176 -9.72 -5.78 6.46
C GLN A 176 -8.52 -6.69 6.26
N GLY A 177 -8.15 -7.41 7.33
CA GLY A 177 -6.95 -8.23 7.37
C GLY A 177 -5.82 -7.47 8.08
N ASN A 178 -5.24 -8.12 9.09
CA ASN A 178 -4.27 -7.51 10.01
C ASN A 178 -3.00 -6.95 9.32
N LEU A 179 -2.63 -7.46 8.15
CA LEU A 179 -1.42 -7.05 7.43
C LEU A 179 -1.69 -7.11 5.92
N ARG A 180 -1.31 -6.05 5.20
CA ARG A 180 -1.42 -5.92 3.72
C ARG A 180 -0.18 -5.23 3.19
N GLU A 181 0.27 -5.60 2.00
CA GLU A 181 1.31 -4.88 1.27
C GLU A 181 0.63 -3.78 0.44
N ILE A 182 1.21 -2.58 0.40
CA ILE A 182 0.68 -1.41 -0.31
C ILE A 182 1.71 -0.88 -1.33
N PRO A 183 1.26 -0.24 -2.42
CA PRO A 183 2.16 0.44 -3.37
C PRO A 183 3.00 1.54 -2.71
N GLU A 184 4.20 1.79 -3.24
CA GLU A 184 5.11 2.85 -2.78
C GLU A 184 4.43 4.23 -2.81
N GLY A 185 3.74 4.58 -3.91
CA GLY A 185 3.07 5.88 -4.03
C GLY A 185 2.01 6.12 -2.96
N ASP A 186 1.29 5.07 -2.55
CA ASP A 186 0.29 5.17 -1.47
C ASP A 186 0.96 5.40 -0.11
N PHE A 187 2.09 4.72 0.13
CA PHE A 187 2.90 4.94 1.32
C PHE A 187 3.47 6.35 1.37
N GLU A 188 3.99 6.88 0.26
CA GLU A 188 4.52 8.25 0.20
C GLU A 188 3.46 9.29 0.54
N VAL A 189 2.22 9.11 0.05
CA VAL A 189 1.08 9.97 0.40
C VAL A 189 0.81 9.94 1.90
N LEU A 190 0.75 8.75 2.49
CA LEU A 190 0.52 8.59 3.94
C LEU A 190 1.65 9.21 4.75
N LEU A 191 2.91 8.95 4.38
CA LEU A 191 4.07 9.44 5.11
C LEU A 191 4.13 10.98 5.08
N ALA A 192 3.88 11.60 3.92
CA ALA A 192 3.89 13.05 3.80
C ALA A 192 2.83 13.70 4.70
N ASP A 193 1.60 13.20 4.69
CA ASP A 193 0.52 13.73 5.52
C ASP A 193 0.79 13.51 7.02
N LEU A 194 1.36 12.36 7.40
CA LEU A 194 1.76 12.07 8.77
C LEU A 194 2.84 13.07 9.24
N GLN A 195 3.84 13.35 8.40
CA GLN A 195 4.88 14.34 8.71
C GLN A 195 4.31 15.75 8.83
N GLU A 196 3.34 16.11 7.99
CA GLU A 196 2.66 17.40 8.06
C GLU A 196 1.86 17.55 9.37
N ALA A 197 1.13 16.50 9.77
CA ALA A 197 0.38 16.47 11.02
C ALA A 197 1.29 16.59 12.24
N ALA A 198 2.44 15.90 12.24
CA ALA A 198 3.44 15.99 13.30
C ALA A 198 4.00 17.41 13.46
N GLN A 199 4.19 18.15 12.35
CA GLN A 199 4.69 19.53 12.38
C GLN A 199 3.65 20.54 12.88
N LYS A 200 2.36 20.24 12.69
CA LYS A 200 1.25 21.08 13.18
C LYS A 200 1.00 20.91 14.67
N ALA A 201 1.64 19.95 15.33
CA ALA A 201 1.58 19.78 16.77
C ALA A 201 2.12 21.04 17.46
N PRO A 202 1.44 21.60 18.48
CA PRO A 202 2.11 22.51 19.38
C PRO A 202 3.29 21.76 20.01
N ALA A 203 4.47 22.40 20.03
CA ALA A 203 5.66 21.82 20.64
C ALA A 203 5.32 21.35 22.05
N LYS A 204 5.59 20.07 22.34
CA LYS A 204 5.38 19.43 23.64
C LYS A 204 6.11 20.29 24.69
N ALA A 205 5.33 20.98 25.54
CA ALA A 205 5.82 21.89 26.57
C ALA A 205 6.54 21.15 27.70
#